data_AF-A0A3B9EMT9-F1
#
_entry.id   AF-A0A3B9EMT9-F1
#
_cell.length_a   1.000
_cell.length_b   1.000
_cell.length_c   1.000
_cell.angle_alpha   90.00
_cell.angle_beta   90.00
_cell.angle_gamma   90.00
#
_symmetry.space_group_name_H-M   'P 1'
#
loop_
_entity.id
_entity.type
_entity.pdbx_description
1 polymer ?
#
loop_
_entity_poly.entity_id
_entity_poly.type
_entity_poly.pdbx_seq_one_letter_code
_entity_poly.pdbx_strand_id
1 'polypeptide(L)' 'MARRERPLSPHLQVYRLPRTAILSITHRMTGVALSGGILILTFWLTSATYSAECFAWAQDIMGSWIGQIVLWGVLFSLY' A
#
# COMPACT_ATOMS: atom_id res chain seq x y z
N MET A 1 3.52 35.91 28.71
CA MET A 1 2.79 34.81 29.36
C MET A 1 2.63 33.68 28.35
N ALA A 2 3.19 32.50 28.62
CA ALA A 2 2.99 31.33 27.76
C ALA A 2 1.53 30.87 27.89
N ARG A 3 0.80 30.84 26.78
CA ARG A 3 -0.60 30.39 26.74
C ARG A 3 -0.63 28.89 27.03
N ARG A 4 -1.23 28.49 28.15
CA ARG A 4 -1.42 27.08 28.49
C ARG A 4 -2.36 26.44 27.47
N GLU A 5 -1.85 25.51 26.67
CA GLU A 5 -2.67 24.78 25.71
C GLU A 5 -3.72 23.93 26.43
N ARG A 6 -4.93 23.91 25.86
CA ARG A 6 -6.02 23.10 26.41
C ARG A 6 -5.70 21.63 26.16
N PRO A 7 -5.96 20.74 27.13
CA PRO A 7 -5.72 19.31 26.95
C PRO A 7 -6.66 18.74 25.88
N LEU A 8 -6.13 17.80 25.09
CA LEU A 8 -6.90 17.02 24.12
C LEU A 8 -7.84 16.05 24.86
N SER A 9 -9.05 15.87 24.33
CA SER A 9 -9.96 14.85 24.85
C SER A 9 -9.43 13.43 24.55
N PRO A 10 -9.81 12.44 25.37
CA PRO A 10 -9.55 11.03 25.06
C PRO A 10 -10.11 10.69 23.66
N HIS A 11 -9.28 10.10 22.81
CA HIS A 11 -9.53 9.93 21.37
C HIS A 11 -9.45 8.45 20.98
N LEU A 12 -8.90 8.13 19.80
CA LEU A 12 -8.87 6.81 19.18
C LEU A 12 -8.43 5.66 20.09
N GLN A 13 -7.54 5.91 21.05
CA GLN A 13 -7.07 4.87 21.97
C GLN A 13 -8.15 4.37 22.94
N VAL A 14 -9.13 5.22 23.27
CA VAL A 14 -10.23 4.88 24.20
C VAL A 14 -11.53 4.58 23.45
N TYR A 15 -11.65 5.05 22.21
CA TYR A 15 -12.85 4.87 21.40
C TYR A 15 -12.99 3.43 20.86
N ARG A 16 -14.15 2.82 21.08
CA ARG A 16 -14.46 1.49 20.54
C ARG A 16 -14.91 1.60 19.08
N LEU A 17 -14.00 1.31 18.16
CA LEU A 17 -14.24 1.45 16.72
C LEU A 17 -15.39 0.52 16.24
N PRO A 18 -16.44 1.07 15.59
CA PRO A 18 -17.46 0.25 14.95
C PRO A 18 -16.90 -0.42 13.69
N ARG A 19 -17.51 -1.53 13.27
CA ARG A 19 -17.07 -2.31 12.09
C ARG A 19 -17.01 -1.47 10.81
N THR A 20 -17.93 -0.53 10.63
CA THR A 20 -17.96 0.39 9.47
C THR A 20 -16.75 1.32 9.43
N ALA A 21 -16.26 1.76 10.59
CA ALA A 21 -15.04 2.57 10.68
C ALA A 21 -13.80 1.76 10.33
N ILE A 22 -13.72 0.50 10.79
CA ILE A 22 -12.65 -0.44 10.43
C ILE A 22 -12.65 -0.67 8.90
N LEU A 23 -13.82 -0.95 8.32
CA LEU A 23 -13.94 -1.12 6.87
C LEU A 23 -13.47 0.14 6.11
N SER A 24 -13.88 1.33 6.58
CA SER A 24 -13.51 2.60 5.97
C SER A 24 -12.00 2.87 6.01
N ILE A 25 -11.31 2.56 7.12
CA ILE A 25 -9.86 2.76 7.19
C ILE A 25 -9.12 1.70 6.38
N THR A 26 -9.57 0.43 6.40
CA THR A 26 -8.98 -0.63 5.59
C THR A 26 -9.10 -0.33 4.10
N HIS A 27 -10.25 0.12 3.63
CA HIS A 27 -10.44 0.50 2.22
C HIS A 27 -9.50 1.65 1.79
N ARG A 28 -9.26 2.62 2.69
CA ARG A 28 -8.29 3.69 2.44
C ARG A 28 -6.86 3.16 2.36
N MET A 29 -6.49 2.25 3.27
CA MET A 29 -5.17 1.62 3.28
C MET A 29 -4.94 0.76 2.03
N THR A 30 -5.93 -0.04 1.62
CA THR A 30 -5.82 -0.84 0.39
C THR A 30 -5.77 0.04 -0.85
N GLY A 31 -6.52 1.14 -0.91
CA GLY A 31 -6.41 2.12 -2.01
C GLY A 31 -5.01 2.74 -2.16
N VAL A 32 -4.32 3.03 -1.04
CA VAL A 32 -2.92 3.50 -1.06
C VAL A 32 -1.98 2.40 -1.53
N ALA A 33 -2.16 1.17 -1.03
CA ALA A 33 -1.36 0.01 -1.46
C ALA A 33 -1.52 -0.27 -2.96
N LEU A 34 -2.76 -0.21 -3.47
CA LEU A 34 -3.08 -0.40 -4.88
C LEU A 34 -2.42 0.67 -5.77
N SER A 35 -2.35 1.91 -5.27
CA SER A 35 -1.63 3.00 -5.96
C SER A 35 -0.13 2.68 -6.11
N GLY A 36 0.49 2.05 -5.09
CA GLY A 36 1.84 1.49 -5.20
C GLY A 36 1.93 0.35 -6.21
N GLY A 37 0.91 -0.51 -6.26
CA GLY A 37 0.77 -1.57 -7.26
C GLY A 37 0.79 -1.06 -8.70
N ILE A 38 0.19 0.10 -8.97
CA ILE A 38 0.26 0.75 -10.30
C ILE A 38 1.70 1.08 -10.67
N LEU A 39 2.51 1.60 -9.74
CA LEU A 39 3.92 1.90 -10.00
C LEU A 39 4.72 0.63 -10.33
N ILE A 40 4.46 -0.47 -9.63
CA ILE A 40 5.06 -1.78 -9.90
C ILE A 40 4.68 -2.26 -11.30
N LEU A 41 3.41 -2.15 -11.68
CA LEU A 41 2.93 -2.53 -13.00
C LEU A 41 3.54 -1.65 -14.10
N THR A 42 3.63 -0.34 -13.88
CA THR A 42 4.29 0.59 -14.82
C THR A 42 5.75 0.22 -15.00
N PHE A 43 6.50 -0.02 -13.92
CA PHE A 43 7.89 -0.47 -14.00
C PHE A 43 8.04 -1.77 -14.81
N TRP A 44 7.16 -2.74 -14.59
CA TRP A 44 7.18 -4.00 -15.33
C TRP A 44 6.92 -3.79 -16.82
N LEU A 45 5.86 -3.05 -17.16
CA LEU A 45 5.50 -2.78 -18.55
C LEU A 45 6.59 -2.00 -19.28
N THR A 46 7.17 -0.98 -18.64
CA THR A 46 8.25 -0.20 -19.27
C THR A 46 9.52 -1.04 -19.44
N SER A 47 9.87 -1.91 -18.47
CA SER A 47 11.02 -2.81 -18.62
C SER A 47 10.91 -3.71 -19.86
N ALA A 48 9.69 -4.13 -20.20
CA ALA A 48 9.41 -4.94 -21.39
C ALA A 48 9.65 -4.19 -22.71
N THR A 49 9.58 -2.86 -22.72
CA THR A 49 9.81 -2.05 -23.92
C THR A 49 11.28 -1.65 -24.13
N TYR A 50 12.11 -1.68 -23.09
CA TYR A 50 13.50 -1.21 -23.16
C TYR A 50 14.45 -2.23 -23.77
N SER A 51 14.55 -3.43 -23.18
CA SER A 51 15.42 -4.51 -23.68
C SER A 51 15.07 -5.85 -23.03
N ALA A 52 15.57 -6.94 -23.61
CA ALA A 52 15.40 -8.28 -23.05
C ALA A 52 16.07 -8.44 -21.67
N GLU A 53 17.25 -7.84 -21.48
CA GLU A 53 17.99 -7.88 -20.21
C GLU A 53 17.24 -7.12 -19.10
N CYS A 54 16.70 -5.94 -19.41
CA CYS A 54 15.90 -5.16 -18.46
C CYS A 54 14.64 -5.91 -18.03
N PHE A 55 13.97 -6.58 -18.98
CA PHE A 55 12.78 -7.36 -18.67
C PHE A 55 13.12 -8.61 -17.85
N ALA A 56 14.21 -9.31 -18.16
CA ALA A 56 14.68 -10.46 -17.38
C ALA A 56 14.93 -10.06 -15.91
N TRP A 57 15.56 -8.90 -15.68
CA TRP A 57 15.78 -8.40 -14.32
C TRP A 57 14.47 -8.10 -13.58
N ALA A 58 13.49 -7.50 -14.27
CA ALA A 58 12.16 -7.28 -13.70
C ALA A 58 11.45 -8.61 -13.37
N GLN A 59 11.59 -9.63 -14.23
CA GLN A 59 11.07 -10.98 -13.98
C GLN A 59 11.73 -11.65 -12.78
N ASP A 60 13.04 -11.52 -12.61
CA ASP A 60 13.76 -12.08 -11.45
C ASP A 60 13.28 -11.45 -10.14
N ILE A 61 13.08 -10.14 -10.11
CA ILE A 61 12.56 -9.42 -8.94
C ILE A 61 11.14 -9.89 -8.62
N MET A 62 10.25 -9.94 -9.63
CA MET A 62 8.86 -10.34 -9.44
C MET A 62 8.70 -11.83 -9.14
N GLY A 63 9.58 -12.67 -9.69
CA GLY A 63 9.65 -14.11 -9.46
C GLY A 63 10.26 -14.47 -8.10
N SER A 64 11.00 -13.55 -7.48
CA SER A 64 11.52 -13.75 -6.13
C SER A 64 10.38 -13.95 -5.11
N TRP A 65 10.69 -14.67 -4.02
CA TRP A 65 9.69 -14.93 -2.96
C TRP A 65 9.10 -13.63 -2.37
N ILE A 66 9.91 -12.57 -2.25
CA ILE A 66 9.45 -11.24 -1.79
C ILE A 66 8.54 -10.61 -2.85
N GLY A 67 8.96 -10.65 -4.12
CA GLY A 67 8.17 -10.15 -5.24
C GLY A 67 6.79 -10.78 -5.29
N GLN A 68 6.71 -12.10 -5.10
CA GLN A 68 5.44 -12.82 -5.03
C GLN A 68 4.57 -12.34 -3.87
N ILE A 69 5.11 -12.17 -2.65
CA ILE A 69 4.34 -11.65 -1.51
C ILE A 69 3.77 -10.26 -1.81
N VAL A 70 4.58 -9.39 -2.41
CA VAL A 70 4.15 -8.04 -2.79
C VAL A 70 3.03 -8.10 -3.84
N LEU A 71 3.17 -8.94 -4.87
CA LEU A 71 2.15 -9.12 -5.90
C LEU A 71 0.84 -9.66 -5.33
N TRP A 72 0.89 -10.62 -4.41
CA TRP A 72 -0.28 -11.10 -3.68
C TRP A 72 -0.94 -9.99 -2.84
N GLY A 73 -0.14 -9.14 -2.20
CA GLY A 73 -0.63 -7.97 -1.47
C GLY A 73 -1.33 -6.95 -2.38
N VAL A 74 -0.78 -6.70 -3.56
CA VAL A 74 -1.41 -5.83 -4.58
C VAL A 74 -2.72 -6.44 -5.08
N LEU A 75 -2.76 -7.74 -5.38
CA LEU A 75 -3.99 -8.42 -5.78
C LEU A 75 -5.06 -8.39 -4.68
N PHE A 76 -4.66 -8.63 -3.43
CA PHE A 76 -5.57 -8.54 -2.28
C PHE A 76 -6.14 -7.12 -2.11
N SER A 77 -5.33 -6.08 -2.34
CA SER A 77 -5.76 -4.69 -2.18
C SER A 77 -6.84 -4.24 -3.18
N LEU A 78 -7.07 -5.01 -4.23
CA LEU A 78 -8.14 -4.75 -5.20
C LEU A 78 -9.54 -5.08 -4.65
N TYR A 79 -9.62 -5.93 -3.62
CA TYR A 79 -10.87 -6.42 -3.02
C TYR A 79 -11.15 -5.72 -1.68
#